data_AF-A0A973LPY8-F1
#
_entry.id   AF-A0A973LPY8-F1
#
_cell.length_a   1.000
_cell.length_b   1.000
_cell.length_c   1.000
_cell.angle_alpha   90.00
_cell.angle_beta   90.00
_cell.angle_gamma   90.00
#
_symmetry.space_group_name_H-M   'P 1'
#
loop_
_entity.id
_entity.type
_entity.pdbx_description
1 polymer ?
#
loop_
_entity_poly.entity_id
_entity_poly.type
_entity_poly.pdbx_seq_one_letter_code
_entity_poly.pdbx_strand_id
1 'polypeptide(L)'
;LKEVEKITDLQDPTAKMSKSSSSPAGILDVLEQPGPLRKKVMRAVTDTGSEVLFDEENKPGISNLLRIQSALTGTPIPELVARYEGQGYGTFKKDVAEAVVEAFTPIRERTEKLLADEAELDRLLSVGAERASAVARKTMAEVRDRVGFLPKL
;
A
#
# COMPACT_ATOMS: atom_id res chain seq x y z
N LEU A 1 -3.40 1.24 18.36
CA LEU A 1 -2.97 1.03 16.97
C LEU A 1 -2.10 2.22 16.60
N LYS A 2 -0.86 2.04 16.13
CA LYS A 2 -0.07 3.15 15.55
C LYS A 2 -0.97 3.83 14.52
N GLU A 3 -1.13 5.15 14.59
CA GLU A 3 -1.90 5.88 13.58
C GLU A 3 -1.32 5.55 12.20
N VAL A 4 -2.18 5.09 11.29
CA VAL A 4 -1.77 4.79 9.93
C VAL A 4 -1.49 6.12 9.25
N GLU A 5 -0.21 6.43 9.06
CA GLU A 5 0.19 7.70 8.44
C GLU A 5 -0.37 7.83 7.02
N LYS A 6 -0.84 9.03 6.68
CA LYS A 6 -1.45 9.33 5.39
C LYS A 6 -0.36 9.35 4.31
N ILE A 7 -0.45 8.41 3.36
CA ILE A 7 0.30 8.44 2.10
C ILE A 7 -0.48 9.27 1.06
N THR A 8 0.20 10.25 0.48
CA THR A 8 -0.37 11.16 -0.51
C THR A 8 0.00 10.77 -1.94
N ASP A 9 -0.72 11.34 -2.90
CA ASP A 9 -0.50 11.10 -4.32
C ASP A 9 0.92 11.59 -4.74
N LEU A 10 1.62 10.80 -5.53
CA LEU A 10 2.99 11.12 -5.96
C LEU A 10 3.06 12.31 -6.91
N GLN A 11 1.97 12.67 -7.59
CA GLN A 11 1.87 13.81 -8.51
C GLN A 11 1.15 15.00 -7.87
N ASP A 12 0.29 14.77 -6.89
CA ASP A 12 -0.33 15.81 -6.05
C ASP A 12 -0.13 15.50 -4.55
N PRO A 13 0.98 15.97 -3.95
CA PRO A 13 1.30 15.69 -2.55
C PRO A 13 0.27 16.21 -1.54
N THR A 14 -0.68 17.06 -1.95
CA THR A 14 -1.74 17.58 -1.09
C THR A 14 -2.94 16.63 -1.01
N ALA A 15 -3.16 15.84 -2.06
CA ALA A 15 -4.25 14.88 -2.17
C ALA A 15 -3.85 13.51 -1.61
N LYS A 16 -4.82 12.79 -1.02
CA LYS A 16 -4.60 11.39 -0.63
C LYS A 16 -4.48 10.53 -1.90
N MET A 17 -3.56 9.57 -1.90
CA MET A 17 -3.47 8.58 -2.97
C MET A 17 -4.80 7.80 -3.08
N SER A 18 -5.32 7.67 -4.29
CA SER A 18 -6.64 7.10 -4.53
C SER A 18 -6.67 6.29 -5.82
N LYS A 19 -7.06 5.02 -5.74
CA LYS A 19 -7.13 4.13 -6.91
C LYS A 19 -8.05 4.66 -8.02
N SER A 20 -9.10 5.40 -7.68
CA SER A 20 -10.11 5.87 -8.63
C SER A 20 -9.92 7.31 -9.09
N SER A 21 -9.31 8.18 -8.28
CA SER A 21 -9.21 9.61 -8.58
C SER A 21 -7.79 10.10 -8.86
N SER A 22 -6.77 9.36 -8.42
CA SER A 22 -5.38 9.69 -8.76
C SER A 22 -5.07 9.31 -10.20
N SER A 23 -4.13 10.04 -10.80
CA SER A 23 -3.54 9.60 -12.06
C SER A 23 -2.77 8.28 -11.86
N PRO A 24 -2.58 7.45 -12.91
CA PRO A 24 -1.75 6.26 -12.80
C PRO A 24 -0.33 6.54 -12.29
N ALA A 25 0.23 7.72 -12.59
CA ALA A 25 1.55 8.13 -12.10
C ALA A 25 1.56 8.55 -10.62
N GLY A 26 0.38 8.88 -10.07
CA GLY A 26 0.19 9.31 -8.68
C GLY A 26 0.07 8.16 -7.68
N ILE A 27 -0.09 6.92 -8.16
CA ILE A 27 -0.34 5.74 -7.31
C ILE A 27 0.78 4.71 -7.42
N LEU A 28 1.04 4.02 -6.32
CA LEU A 28 1.87 2.82 -6.28
C LEU A 28 0.95 1.61 -6.18
N ASP A 29 0.84 0.82 -7.25
CA ASP A 29 0.06 -0.43 -7.22
C ASP A 29 0.96 -1.59 -6.78
N VAL A 30 0.50 -2.35 -5.79
CA VAL A 30 1.26 -3.43 -5.16
C VAL A 30 1.62 -4.55 -6.15
N LEU A 31 0.77 -4.78 -7.15
CA LEU A 31 1.00 -5.80 -8.18
C LEU A 31 1.72 -5.26 -9.40
N GLU A 32 2.13 -3.99 -9.39
CA GLU A 32 2.83 -3.38 -10.51
C GLU A 32 4.26 -3.93 -10.68
N GLN A 33 4.73 -3.93 -11.92
CA GLN A 33 6.07 -4.37 -12.25
C GLN A 33 7.13 -3.41 -11.67
N PRO A 34 8.34 -3.90 -11.34
CA PRO A 34 9.38 -3.08 -10.73
C PRO A 34 9.77 -1.84 -11.53
N GLY A 35 9.85 -1.95 -12.86
CA GLY A 35 10.24 -0.85 -13.74
C GLY A 35 9.30 0.36 -13.65
N PRO A 36 7.99 0.18 -13.90
CA PRO A 36 6.98 1.23 -13.71
C PRO A 36 6.96 1.81 -12.28
N LEU A 37 7.04 0.98 -11.24
CA LEU A 37 7.10 1.45 -9.85
C LEU A 37 8.28 2.41 -9.63
N ARG A 38 9.49 2.02 -10.04
CA ARG A 38 10.67 2.89 -9.97
C ARG A 38 10.45 4.19 -10.70
N LYS A 39 9.92 4.12 -11.92
CA LYS A 39 9.68 5.30 -12.75
C LYS A 39 8.69 6.27 -12.10
N LYS A 40 7.65 5.79 -11.41
CA LYS A 40 6.69 6.63 -10.69
C LYS A 40 7.32 7.33 -9.50
N VAL A 41 8.07 6.62 -8.66
CA VAL A 41 8.78 7.22 -7.52
C VAL A 41 9.80 8.26 -7.99
N MET A 42 10.58 7.95 -9.04
CA MET A 42 11.55 8.89 -9.61
C MET A 42 10.89 10.16 -10.18
N ARG A 43 9.63 10.08 -10.60
CA ARG A 43 8.83 11.19 -11.14
C ARG A 43 7.90 11.83 -10.11
N ALA A 44 7.97 11.41 -8.85
CA ALA A 44 7.16 12.03 -7.82
C ALA A 44 7.44 13.54 -7.75
N VAL A 45 6.39 14.34 -7.67
CA VAL A 45 6.46 15.80 -7.55
C VAL A 45 7.09 16.15 -6.21
N THR A 46 8.10 17.01 -6.28
CA THR A 46 8.84 17.55 -5.13
C THR A 46 8.96 19.06 -5.28
N ASP A 47 9.48 19.73 -4.25
CA ASP A 47 9.84 21.13 -4.33
C ASP A 47 11.13 21.36 -5.16
N THR A 48 11.53 22.63 -5.27
CA THR A 48 12.68 23.08 -6.07
C THR A 48 14.02 23.00 -5.36
N GLY A 49 14.04 22.59 -4.08
CA GLY A 49 15.28 22.43 -3.31
C GLY A 49 16.02 21.12 -3.63
N SER A 50 16.93 20.77 -2.72
CA SER A 50 17.67 19.49 -2.75
C SER A 50 17.75 18.81 -1.37
N GLU A 51 17.36 19.51 -0.31
CA GLU A 51 17.46 19.04 1.06
C GLU A 51 16.30 18.10 1.42
N VAL A 52 16.64 16.91 1.91
CA VAL A 52 15.67 15.89 2.33
C VAL A 52 15.29 16.17 3.78
N LEU A 53 14.26 16.99 3.96
CA LEU A 53 13.73 17.37 5.27
C LEU A 53 12.27 16.92 5.38
N PHE A 54 11.87 16.56 6.60
CA PHE A 54 10.48 16.32 6.91
C PHE A 54 9.79 17.63 7.30
N ASP A 55 9.04 18.17 6.35
CA ASP A 55 8.23 19.38 6.49
C ASP A 55 6.96 19.21 5.64
N GLU A 56 5.81 19.09 6.28
CA GLU A 56 4.55 18.83 5.58
C GLU A 56 3.99 20.06 4.87
N GLU A 57 4.30 21.25 5.36
CA GLU A 57 3.77 22.50 4.83
C GLU A 57 4.60 22.94 3.62
N ASN A 58 5.92 22.94 3.77
CA ASN A 58 6.84 23.48 2.76
C ASN A 58 7.38 22.40 1.81
N LYS A 59 7.45 21.13 2.23
CA LYS A 59 7.99 20.02 1.44
C LYS A 59 7.10 18.77 1.44
N PRO A 60 5.79 18.90 1.14
CA PRO A 60 4.84 17.79 1.25
C PRO A 60 5.24 16.56 0.41
N GLY A 61 5.84 16.76 -0.77
CA GLY A 61 6.31 15.66 -1.62
C GLY A 61 7.47 14.88 -1.00
N ILE A 62 8.44 15.56 -0.40
CA ILE A 62 9.58 14.93 0.28
C ILE A 62 9.12 14.23 1.56
N SER A 63 8.26 14.88 2.34
CA SER A 63 7.67 14.30 3.54
C SER A 63 6.89 13.03 3.23
N ASN A 64 6.11 13.01 2.14
CA ASN A 64 5.41 11.80 1.70
C ASN A 64 6.37 10.65 1.35
N LEU A 65 7.44 10.93 0.60
CA LEU A 65 8.44 9.91 0.25
C LEU A 65 9.19 9.39 1.49
N LEU A 66 9.47 10.25 2.47
CA LEU A 66 10.05 9.85 3.76
C LEU A 66 9.12 8.92 4.54
N ARG A 67 7.81 9.21 4.56
CA ARG A 67 6.81 8.30 5.15
C ARG A 67 6.78 6.95 4.47
N ILE A 68 6.76 6.93 3.14
CA ILE A 68 6.76 5.69 2.36
C ILE A 68 8.00 4.86 2.72
N GLN A 69 9.20 5.45 2.69
CA GLN A 69 10.42 4.72 3.03
C GLN A 69 10.45 4.27 4.50
N SER A 70 10.02 5.12 5.43
CA SER A 70 9.91 4.78 6.86
C SER A 70 8.98 3.59 7.08
N ALA A 71 7.80 3.60 6.46
CA ALA A 71 6.80 2.54 6.58
C ALA A 71 7.29 1.19 6.02
N LEU A 72 8.06 1.21 4.94
CA LEU A 72 8.55 -0.01 4.29
C LEU A 72 9.82 -0.57 4.94
N THR A 73 10.72 0.30 5.41
CA THR A 73 12.01 -0.12 5.98
C THR A 73 11.99 -0.25 7.51
N GLY A 74 10.98 0.32 8.17
CA GLY A 74 10.93 0.46 9.62
C GLY A 74 11.92 1.49 10.20
N THR A 75 12.68 2.19 9.35
CA THR A 75 13.63 3.22 9.78
C THR A 75 12.89 4.51 10.16
N PRO A 76 13.07 5.07 11.37
CA PRO A 76 12.45 6.33 11.76
C PRO A 76 12.81 7.50 10.82
N ILE A 77 11.85 8.39 10.58
CA ILE A 77 12.04 9.58 9.72
C ILE A 77 13.27 10.42 10.12
N PRO A 78 13.54 10.73 11.40
CA PRO A 78 14.73 11.49 11.77
C PRO A 78 16.04 10.83 11.34
N GLU A 79 16.11 9.50 11.38
CA GLU A 79 17.29 8.75 10.92
C GLU A 79 17.42 8.77 9.39
N LEU A 80 16.29 8.73 8.67
CA LEU A 80 16.28 8.89 7.22
C LEU A 80 16.74 10.30 6.82
N VAL A 81 16.24 11.35 7.47
CA VAL A 81 16.67 12.73 7.23
C VAL A 81 18.18 12.88 7.43
N ALA A 82 18.72 12.37 8.54
CA ALA A 82 20.16 12.37 8.80
C ALA A 82 20.96 11.59 7.74
N ARG A 83 20.44 10.44 7.28
CA ARG A 83 21.09 9.62 6.24
C ARG A 83 21.26 10.38 4.92
N TYR A 84 20.30 11.21 4.55
CA TYR A 84 20.30 11.92 3.25
C TYR A 84 20.87 13.33 3.31
N GLU A 85 21.48 13.73 4.42
CA GLU A 85 22.19 15.00 4.51
C GLU A 85 23.25 15.11 3.40
N GLY A 86 23.15 16.16 2.59
CA GLY A 86 24.04 16.40 1.45
C GLY A 86 23.85 15.51 0.20
N GLN A 87 22.94 14.53 0.20
CA GLN A 87 22.83 13.56 -0.91
C GLN A 87 21.91 13.96 -2.08
N GLY A 88 20.97 14.89 -1.85
CA GLY A 88 20.04 15.39 -2.87
C GLY A 88 18.88 14.44 -3.22
N TYR A 89 17.86 14.98 -3.92
CA TYR A 89 16.63 14.23 -4.26
C TYR A 89 16.82 13.07 -5.21
N GLY A 90 17.82 13.13 -6.10
CA GLY A 90 18.07 12.05 -7.05
C GLY A 90 18.43 10.74 -6.36
N THR A 91 19.34 10.79 -5.39
CA THR A 91 19.75 9.61 -4.61
C THR A 91 18.63 9.16 -3.69
N PHE A 92 18.01 10.09 -2.96
CA PHE A 92 16.87 9.78 -2.09
C PHE A 92 15.73 9.07 -2.83
N LYS A 93 15.28 9.58 -3.99
CA LYS A 93 14.20 8.94 -4.76
C LYS A 93 14.57 7.55 -5.28
N LYS A 94 15.85 7.30 -5.60
CA LYS A 94 16.31 5.96 -6.02
C LYS A 94 16.19 4.97 -4.87
N ASP A 95 16.59 5.36 -3.67
CA ASP A 95 16.54 4.48 -2.49
C ASP A 95 15.10 4.23 -2.04
N VAL A 96 14.23 5.25 -2.13
CA VAL A 96 12.78 5.06 -1.92
C VAL A 96 12.21 4.09 -2.95
N ALA A 97 12.61 4.22 -4.22
CA ALA A 97 12.15 3.34 -5.29
C ALA A 97 12.59 1.89 -5.07
N GLU A 98 13.81 1.68 -4.57
CA GLU A 98 14.29 0.34 -4.20
C GLU A 98 13.46 -0.24 -3.05
N ALA A 99 13.26 0.51 -1.98
CA ALA A 99 12.46 0.06 -0.84
C ALA A 99 11.04 -0.36 -1.25
N VAL A 100 10.40 0.39 -2.16
CA VAL A 100 9.09 0.04 -2.74
C VAL A 100 9.15 -1.27 -3.51
N VAL A 101 10.15 -1.43 -4.39
CA VAL A 101 10.29 -2.63 -5.22
C VAL A 101 10.58 -3.86 -4.38
N GLU A 102 11.50 -3.76 -3.42
CA GLU A 102 11.86 -4.85 -2.51
C GLU A 102 10.66 -5.32 -1.69
N ALA A 103 9.84 -4.38 -1.20
CA ALA A 103 8.65 -4.70 -0.43
C ALA A 103 7.53 -5.34 -1.29
N PHE A 104 7.31 -4.83 -2.51
CA PHE A 104 6.16 -5.25 -3.33
C PHE A 104 6.43 -6.51 -4.15
N THR A 105 7.68 -6.77 -4.54
CA THR A 105 8.06 -7.94 -5.33
C THR A 105 7.61 -9.28 -4.74
N PRO A 106 7.87 -9.62 -3.46
CA PRO A 106 7.43 -10.90 -2.91
C PRO A 106 5.89 -11.03 -2.85
N ILE A 107 5.18 -9.91 -2.68
CA ILE A 107 3.70 -9.90 -2.70
C ILE A 107 3.19 -10.20 -4.10
N ARG A 108 3.74 -9.53 -5.11
CA ARG A 108 3.40 -9.75 -6.52
C ARG A 108 3.67 -11.19 -6.93
N GLU A 109 4.88 -11.70 -6.67
CA GLU A 109 5.28 -13.06 -7.04
C GLU A 109 4.40 -14.11 -6.35
N ARG A 110 4.08 -13.92 -5.07
CA ARG A 110 3.17 -14.83 -4.34
C ARG A 110 1.76 -14.78 -4.92
N THR A 111 1.29 -13.60 -5.30
CA THR A 111 -0.03 -13.41 -5.92
C THR A 111 -0.07 -14.10 -7.28
N GLU A 112 0.91 -13.86 -8.15
CA GLU A 112 1.03 -14.48 -9.47
C GLU A 112 1.10 -16.01 -9.35
N LYS A 113 1.85 -16.54 -8.37
CA LYS A 113 1.92 -17.98 -8.11
C LYS A 113 0.56 -18.57 -7.72
N LEU A 114 -0.21 -17.88 -6.87
CA LEU A 114 -1.54 -18.34 -6.47
C LEU A 114 -2.55 -18.25 -7.62
N LEU A 115 -2.46 -17.21 -8.45
CA LEU A 115 -3.32 -17.06 -9.64
C LEU A 115 -3.01 -18.10 -10.72
N ALA A 116 -1.77 -18.60 -10.79
CA ALA A 116 -1.38 -19.66 -11.71
C ALA A 116 -1.76 -21.07 -11.23
N ASP A 117 -2.10 -21.25 -9.95
CA ASP A 117 -2.50 -22.53 -9.35
C ASP A 117 -3.98 -22.44 -8.91
N GLU A 118 -4.87 -22.54 -9.88
CA GLU A 118 -6.32 -22.42 -9.67
C GLU A 118 -6.86 -23.45 -8.66
N ALA A 119 -6.34 -24.67 -8.68
CA ALA A 119 -6.76 -25.73 -7.76
C ALA A 119 -6.42 -25.40 -6.30
N GLU A 120 -5.20 -24.92 -6.03
CA GLU A 120 -4.83 -24.46 -4.69
C GLU A 120 -5.61 -23.22 -4.26
N LEU A 121 -5.85 -22.27 -5.19
CA LEU A 121 -6.65 -21.08 -4.91
C LEU A 121 -8.09 -21.45 -4.52
N ASP A 122 -8.74 -22.32 -5.28
CA ASP A 122 -10.08 -22.83 -4.98
C ASP A 122 -10.13 -23.57 -3.64
N ARG A 123 -9.11 -24.38 -3.35
CA ARG A 123 -8.99 -25.04 -2.05
C ARG A 123 -8.95 -24.04 -0.91
N LEU A 124 -8.13 -22.98 -1.02
CA LEU A 124 -8.03 -21.93 0.00
C LEU A 124 -9.34 -21.14 0.15
N LEU A 125 -10.00 -20.80 -0.96
CA LEU A 125 -11.29 -20.11 -0.95
C LEU A 125 -12.38 -20.98 -0.29
N SER A 126 -12.40 -22.29 -0.57
CA SER A 126 -13.34 -23.23 0.03
C SER A 126 -13.19 -23.30 1.56
N VAL A 127 -11.95 -23.41 2.06
CA VAL A 127 -11.67 -23.37 3.51
C VAL A 127 -12.15 -22.05 4.14
N GLY A 128 -11.96 -20.92 3.45
CA GLY A 128 -12.48 -19.63 3.90
C GLY A 128 -14.00 -19.58 3.93
N ALA A 129 -14.65 -20.09 2.88
CA ALA A 129 -16.09 -20.13 2.74
C ALA A 129 -16.77 -21.02 3.79
N GLU A 130 -16.18 -22.16 4.14
CA GLU A 130 -16.66 -23.05 5.21
C GLU A 130 -16.65 -22.33 6.58
N ARG A 131 -15.53 -21.67 6.90
CA ARG A 131 -15.37 -20.90 8.15
C ARG A 131 -16.37 -19.75 8.22
N ALA A 132 -16.46 -18.95 7.16
CA ALA A 132 -17.40 -17.84 7.08
C ALA A 132 -18.86 -18.32 7.18
N SER A 133 -19.20 -19.42 6.49
CA SER A 133 -20.53 -20.02 6.53
C SER A 133 -20.91 -20.48 7.92
N ALA A 134 -20.00 -21.09 8.69
CA ALA A 134 -20.27 -21.53 10.05
C ALA A 134 -20.67 -20.35 10.97
N VAL A 135 -20.07 -19.18 10.78
CA VAL A 135 -20.41 -17.96 11.52
C VAL A 135 -21.73 -17.37 11.00
N ALA A 136 -21.84 -17.15 9.69
CA ALA A 136 -22.99 -16.51 9.07
C ALA A 136 -24.29 -17.30 9.28
N ARG A 137 -24.23 -18.64 9.29
CA ARG A 137 -25.40 -19.50 9.53
C ARG A 137 -26.03 -19.26 10.89
N LYS A 138 -25.25 -18.96 11.93
CA LYS A 138 -25.78 -18.66 13.27
C LYS A 138 -26.62 -17.39 13.25
N THR A 139 -26.07 -16.31 12.71
CA THR A 139 -26.78 -15.03 12.56
C THR A 139 -28.02 -15.20 11.69
N MET A 140 -27.92 -15.91 10.57
CA MET A 140 -29.06 -16.12 9.68
C MET A 140 -30.16 -17.00 10.30
N ALA A 141 -29.83 -17.93 11.18
CA ALA A 141 -30.82 -18.70 11.91
C ALA A 141 -31.63 -17.79 12.85
N GLU A 142 -30.98 -16.92 13.61
CA GLU A 142 -31.66 -15.93 14.47
C GLU A 142 -32.52 -14.96 13.67
N VAL A 143 -32.02 -14.45 12.54
CA VAL A 143 -32.79 -13.56 11.66
C VAL A 143 -34.04 -14.27 11.15
N ARG A 144 -33.91 -15.51 10.70
CA ARG A 144 -35.04 -16.29 10.17
C ARG A 144 -36.09 -16.58 11.23
N ASP A 145 -35.67 -16.96 12.42
CA ASP A 145 -36.56 -17.20 13.57
C ASP A 145 -37.34 -15.93 13.94
N ARG A 146 -36.65 -14.79 14.09
CA ARG A 146 -37.29 -13.51 14.46
C ARG A 146 -38.25 -12.96 13.39
N VAL A 147 -38.00 -13.23 12.12
CA VAL A 147 -38.91 -12.85 11.02
C VAL A 147 -40.10 -13.82 10.91
N GLY A 148 -40.05 -14.98 11.56
CA GLY A 148 -41.11 -15.99 11.52
C GLY A 148 -41.01 -16.95 10.32
N PHE A 149 -39.82 -17.09 9.72
CA PHE A 149 -39.61 -18.12 8.71
C PHE A 149 -39.54 -19.50 9.36
N LEU A 150 -40.22 -20.48 8.75
CA LEU A 150 -40.13 -21.87 9.19
C LEU A 150 -38.67 -22.37 9.08
N PRO A 151 -38.21 -23.20 10.02
CA PRO A 151 -36.90 -23.85 9.92
C PRO A 151 -36.86 -24.70 8.64
N LYS A 152 -35.70 -24.74 7.99
CA LYS A 152 -35.49 -25.65 6.86
C LYS A 152 -35.60 -27.09 7.36
N LEU A 153 -36.45 -27.89 6.68
CA LEU A 153 -36.54 -29.35 6.85
C LEU A 153 -35.18 -30.02 6.62
#